data_AF-A0A815LZR9-F1
#
_entry.id   AF-A0A815LZR9-F1
#
_cell.length_a   1.000
_cell.length_b   1.000
_cell.length_c   1.000
_cell.angle_alpha   90.00
_cell.angle_beta   90.00
_cell.angle_gamma   90.00
#
_symmetry.space_group_name_H-M   'P 1'
#
loop_
_entity.id
_entity.type
_entity.pdbx_description
1 polymer ?
#
loop_
_entity_poly.entity_id
_entity_poly.type
_entity_poly.pdbx_seq_one_letter_code
_entity_poly.pdbx_strand_id
1 'polypeptide(L)'
;MANVSTGNKIPDEIARHIKIPSLSRQFHGDYSLNNNTLHVLQWNVLAQALSYTKNNFVRVPDDVVAFENRKWRILEQIIARRPDLCALEEMDIFNDFLKDELPKYGYSCHFVEKINSKCFLFQNDTENFKGPDGFTPKAILQFPTKDEIGPNALPSINYPSDHLALEVIFNIQ
;
A
#
# COMPACT_ATOMS: atom_id res chain seq x y z
N MET A 1 24.97 2.35 5.36
CA MET A 1 23.66 1.79 4.95
C MET A 1 22.61 2.53 5.76
N ALA A 2 21.83 3.41 5.12
CA ALA A 2 20.90 4.27 5.84
C ALA A 2 19.57 3.53 6.01
N ASN A 3 19.18 3.30 7.27
CA ASN A 3 17.80 2.99 7.60
C ASN A 3 16.99 4.27 7.37
N VAL A 4 16.31 4.35 6.22
CA VAL A 4 15.41 5.45 5.94
C VAL A 4 14.09 5.13 6.65
N SER A 5 14.00 5.56 7.90
CA SER A 5 12.72 6.03 8.44
C SER A 5 12.22 7.08 7.45
N THR A 6 11.07 6.87 6.82
CA THR A 6 10.37 7.93 6.10
C THR A 6 10.03 8.98 7.15
N GLY A 7 10.94 9.95 7.34
CA GLY A 7 11.09 10.77 8.54
C GLY A 7 9.99 11.80 8.79
N ASN A 8 8.78 11.58 8.29
CA ASN A 8 7.64 12.41 8.60
C ASN A 8 6.93 11.85 9.82
N LYS A 9 6.87 12.66 10.88
CA LYS A 9 6.09 12.32 12.06
C LYS A 9 4.62 12.24 11.64
N ILE A 10 4.04 11.05 11.80
CA ILE A 10 2.60 10.85 11.60
C ILE A 10 1.84 11.80 12.55
N PRO A 11 0.79 12.49 12.08
CA PRO A 11 -0.04 13.33 12.93
C PRO A 11 -0.55 12.60 14.17
N ASP A 12 -0.59 13.28 15.31
CA ASP A 12 -0.96 12.67 16.60
C ASP A 12 -2.39 12.09 16.57
N GLU A 13 -3.31 12.69 15.79
CA GLU A 13 -4.67 12.17 15.60
C GLU A 13 -4.72 10.82 14.89
N ILE A 14 -3.74 10.50 14.03
CA ILE A 14 -3.59 9.18 13.40
C ILE A 14 -2.82 8.26 14.35
N ALA A 15 -1.70 8.74 14.91
CA ALA A 15 -0.78 7.95 15.71
C ALA A 15 -1.46 7.27 16.91
N ARG A 16 -2.46 7.91 17.53
CA ARG A 16 -3.23 7.33 18.65
C ARG A 16 -4.01 6.06 18.29
N HIS A 17 -4.28 5.81 17.00
CA HIS A 17 -4.98 4.60 16.53
C HIS A 17 -4.00 3.46 16.17
N ILE A 18 -2.69 3.72 16.22
CA ILE A 18 -1.63 2.82 15.80
C ILE A 18 -1.10 2.02 16.99
N LYS A 19 -1.51 0.75 17.10
CA LYS A 19 -1.15 -0.14 18.24
C LYS A 19 0.11 -1.00 18.02
N ILE A 20 0.50 -1.19 16.77
CA ILE A 20 1.54 -2.15 16.31
C ILE A 20 2.50 -1.43 15.34
N PRO A 21 3.82 -1.60 15.43
CA PRO A 21 4.73 -0.99 14.46
C PRO A 21 4.52 -1.55 13.05
N SER A 22 4.69 -0.69 12.04
CA SER A 22 4.72 -1.13 10.63
C SER A 22 6.01 -1.87 10.32
N LEU A 23 5.95 -2.77 9.34
CA LEU A 23 7.15 -3.40 8.80
C LEU A 23 8.01 -2.37 8.07
N SER A 24 9.26 -2.20 8.52
CA SER A 24 10.23 -1.36 7.81
C SER A 24 10.70 -2.08 6.55
N ARG A 25 10.72 -1.36 5.41
CA ARG A 25 11.21 -1.87 4.12
C ARG A 25 12.18 -0.86 3.52
N GLN A 26 13.16 -1.36 2.79
CA GLN A 26 14.20 -0.54 2.17
C GLN A 26 13.94 -0.36 0.67
N PHE A 27 14.20 0.84 0.16
CA PHE A 27 14.24 1.10 -1.27
C PHE A 27 15.57 0.61 -1.85
N HIS A 28 15.51 0.11 -3.08
CA HIS A 28 16.68 -0.12 -3.92
C HIS A 28 16.74 0.95 -5.00
N GLY A 29 17.91 1.61 -5.13
CA GLY A 29 18.12 2.73 -6.07
C GLY A 29 18.24 4.09 -5.37
N ASP A 30 18.17 5.16 -6.15
CA ASP A 30 18.21 6.54 -5.64
C ASP A 30 16.79 7.03 -5.34
N TYR A 31 16.46 7.15 -4.06
CA TYR A 31 15.13 7.55 -3.60
C TYR A 31 14.98 9.08 -3.40
N SER A 32 15.95 9.89 -3.85
CA SER A 32 15.86 11.34 -3.73
C SER A 32 14.66 11.89 -4.51
N LEU A 33 13.80 12.65 -3.84
CA LEU A 33 12.65 13.31 -4.47
C LEU A 33 13.04 14.72 -4.93
N ASN A 34 12.60 15.10 -6.13
CA ASN A 34 12.74 16.46 -6.67
C ASN A 34 11.59 16.76 -7.65
N ASN A 35 11.59 17.95 -8.24
CA ASN A 35 10.51 18.40 -9.14
C ASN A 35 10.40 17.60 -10.46
N ASN A 36 11.38 16.75 -10.77
CA ASN A 36 11.43 15.86 -11.93
C ASN A 36 11.22 14.39 -11.53
N THR A 37 10.76 14.12 -10.32
CA THR A 37 10.41 12.75 -9.90
C THR A 37 8.91 12.57 -9.73
N LEU A 38 8.45 11.34 -9.93
CA LEU A 38 7.09 10.91 -9.62
C LEU A 38 7.14 9.71 -8.68
N HIS A 39 6.67 9.87 -7.44
CA HIS A 39 6.51 8.80 -6.46
C HIS A 39 5.13 8.18 -6.57
N VAL A 40 5.09 6.91 -6.96
CA VAL A 40 3.85 6.14 -7.14
C VAL A 40 3.75 5.08 -6.07
N LEU A 41 2.61 5.05 -5.38
CA LEU A 41 2.18 4.00 -4.47
C LEU A 41 1.05 3.21 -5.13
N GLN A 42 1.20 1.89 -5.22
CA GLN A 42 0.14 0.97 -5.59
C GLN A 42 -0.12 0.03 -4.41
N TRP A 43 -1.39 -0.18 -4.06
CA TRP A 43 -1.71 -1.04 -2.94
C TRP A 43 -3.13 -1.62 -3.01
N ASN A 44 -3.21 -2.95 -3.10
CA ASN A 44 -4.44 -3.67 -2.84
C ASN A 44 -4.65 -3.76 -1.31
N VAL A 45 -5.67 -3.06 -0.81
CA VAL A 45 -5.86 -2.81 0.62
C VAL A 45 -6.68 -3.88 1.35
N LEU A 46 -7.07 -4.96 0.66
CA LEU A 46 -8.04 -5.96 1.12
C LEU A 46 -9.42 -5.36 1.41
N ALA A 47 -10.40 -5.72 0.58
CA ALA A 47 -11.79 -5.35 0.80
C ALA A 47 -12.30 -5.88 2.14
N GLN A 48 -13.01 -5.06 2.90
CA GLN A 48 -13.59 -5.51 4.17
C GLN A 48 -14.55 -6.68 3.96
N ALA A 49 -15.34 -6.68 2.90
CA ALA A 49 -16.22 -7.79 2.54
C ALA A 49 -15.46 -9.12 2.36
N LEU A 50 -14.20 -9.08 1.91
CA LEU A 50 -13.37 -10.28 1.71
C LEU A 50 -12.66 -10.71 2.99
N SER A 51 -12.39 -9.78 3.92
CA SER A 51 -11.73 -10.09 5.20
C SER A 51 -12.52 -11.06 6.09
N TYR A 52 -13.86 -11.10 5.95
CA TYR A 52 -14.75 -11.99 6.72
C TYR A 52 -15.03 -13.33 6.04
N THR A 53 -14.44 -13.61 4.88
CA THR A 53 -14.59 -14.92 4.22
C THR A 53 -13.93 -16.00 5.09
N LYS A 54 -14.73 -16.96 5.58
CA LYS A 54 -14.27 -17.99 6.52
C LYS A 54 -13.01 -18.69 6.00
N ASN A 55 -11.97 -18.74 6.84
CA ASN A 55 -10.70 -19.46 6.69
C ASN A 55 -9.57 -18.81 5.88
N ASN A 56 -9.68 -17.56 5.41
CA ASN A 56 -8.57 -16.92 4.67
C ASN A 56 -7.51 -16.27 5.56
N PHE A 57 -7.87 -15.77 6.74
CA PHE A 57 -6.97 -15.01 7.64
C PHE A 57 -6.74 -15.69 8.99
N VAL A 58 -6.65 -17.03 9.02
CA VAL A 58 -6.58 -17.85 10.27
C VAL A 58 -5.36 -17.57 11.16
N ARG A 59 -4.36 -16.86 10.64
CA ARG A 59 -3.14 -16.48 11.38
C ARG A 59 -3.19 -15.06 11.92
N VAL A 60 -4.27 -14.32 11.65
CA VAL A 60 -4.42 -12.91 12.01
C VAL A 60 -5.59 -12.77 12.98
N PRO A 61 -5.40 -12.12 14.15
CA PRO A 61 -6.49 -11.83 15.07
C PRO A 61 -7.64 -11.04 14.40
N ASP A 62 -8.88 -11.32 14.80
CA ASP A 62 -10.08 -10.70 14.23
C ASP A 62 -10.09 -9.17 14.34
N ASP A 63 -9.52 -8.63 15.43
CA ASP A 63 -9.41 -7.19 15.63
C ASP A 63 -8.41 -6.55 14.65
N VAL A 64 -7.38 -7.27 14.21
CA VAL A 64 -6.41 -6.77 13.23
C VAL A 64 -7.03 -6.70 11.82
N VAL A 65 -7.93 -7.62 11.46
CA VAL A 65 -8.65 -7.59 10.17
C VAL A 65 -9.88 -6.68 10.17
N ALA A 66 -10.35 -6.24 11.33
CA ALA A 66 -11.49 -5.34 11.45
C ALA A 66 -11.22 -3.97 10.81
N PHE A 67 -12.20 -3.49 10.03
CA PHE A 67 -12.09 -2.21 9.32
C PHE A 67 -11.70 -1.06 10.23
N GLU A 68 -12.31 -1.01 11.42
CA GLU A 68 -12.09 0.05 12.41
C GLU A 68 -10.62 0.24 12.77
N ASN A 69 -9.81 -0.83 12.73
CA ASN A 69 -8.38 -0.74 12.96
C ASN A 69 -7.60 -0.58 11.65
N ARG A 70 -7.98 -1.29 10.57
CA ARG A 70 -7.26 -1.24 9.28
C ARG A 70 -7.33 0.12 8.60
N LYS A 71 -8.43 0.85 8.70
CA LYS A 71 -8.60 2.16 8.04
C LYS A 71 -7.52 3.17 8.43
N TRP A 72 -7.18 3.20 9.72
CA TRP A 72 -6.11 4.05 10.24
C TRP A 72 -4.73 3.63 9.75
N ARG A 73 -4.52 2.33 9.53
CA ARG A 73 -3.28 1.81 8.92
C ARG A 73 -3.15 2.19 7.47
N ILE A 74 -4.24 2.10 6.72
CA ILE A 74 -4.24 2.48 5.31
C ILE A 74 -3.87 3.97 5.19
N LEU A 75 -4.54 4.82 5.97
CA LEU A 75 -4.25 6.26 6.00
C LEU A 75 -2.82 6.54 6.47
N GLU A 76 -2.37 5.95 7.58
CA GLU A 76 -0.99 6.06 8.09
C GLU A 76 0.02 5.77 6.98
N GLN A 77 -0.12 4.64 6.28
CA GLN A 77 0.85 4.24 5.27
C GLN A 77 0.92 5.23 4.10
N ILE A 78 -0.22 5.77 3.65
CA ILE A 78 -0.28 6.78 2.58
C ILE A 78 0.38 8.08 3.06
N ILE A 79 0.02 8.57 4.25
CA ILE A 79 0.54 9.85 4.77
C ILE A 79 2.03 9.77 5.11
N ALA A 80 2.53 8.62 5.61
CA ALA A 80 3.95 8.42 5.89
C ALA A 80 4.80 8.59 4.62
N ARG A 81 4.29 8.04 3.51
CA ARG A 81 5.00 7.91 2.23
C ARG A 81 4.88 9.14 1.36
N ARG A 82 3.75 9.85 1.46
CA ARG A 82 3.43 11.05 0.67
C ARG A 82 3.63 10.83 -0.85
N PRO A 83 3.08 9.75 -1.45
CA PRO A 83 3.18 9.55 -2.88
C PRO A 83 2.53 10.71 -3.63
N ASP A 84 3.05 11.03 -4.82
CA ASP A 84 2.42 11.96 -5.76
C ASP A 84 1.17 11.32 -6.40
N LEU A 85 1.21 10.01 -6.62
CA LEU A 85 0.11 9.21 -7.16
C LEU A 85 -0.11 7.96 -6.31
N CYS A 86 -1.36 7.74 -5.89
CA CYS A 86 -1.75 6.56 -5.11
C CYS A 86 -2.88 5.80 -5.81
N ALA A 87 -2.63 4.55 -6.18
CA ALA A 87 -3.62 3.64 -6.73
C ALA A 87 -3.98 2.57 -5.70
N LEU A 88 -5.27 2.45 -5.36
CA LEU A 88 -5.77 1.51 -4.36
C LEU A 88 -6.76 0.54 -4.98
N GLU A 89 -6.50 -0.76 -4.86
CA GLU A 89 -7.40 -1.83 -5.27
C GLU A 89 -8.11 -2.47 -4.07
N GLU A 90 -9.21 -3.18 -4.34
CA GLU A 90 -10.08 -3.80 -3.32
C GLU A 90 -10.58 -2.80 -2.25
N MET A 91 -10.84 -1.56 -2.65
CA MET A 91 -11.37 -0.54 -1.75
C MET A 91 -12.92 -0.54 -1.79
N ASP A 92 -13.57 -1.12 -0.79
CA ASP A 92 -15.04 -1.19 -0.67
C ASP A 92 -15.63 -0.21 0.37
N ILE A 93 -14.79 0.58 1.01
CA ILE A 93 -15.13 1.50 2.12
C ILE A 93 -14.56 2.93 1.92
N PHE A 94 -14.26 3.29 0.67
CA PHE A 94 -13.68 4.59 0.33
C PHE A 94 -14.57 5.74 0.83
N ASN A 95 -15.88 5.66 0.56
CA ASN A 95 -16.86 6.69 0.90
C ASN A 95 -17.06 6.86 2.42
N ASP A 96 -16.76 5.84 3.22
CA ASP A 96 -16.98 5.85 4.67
C ASP A 96 -15.85 6.53 5.45
N PHE A 97 -14.67 6.69 4.84
CA PHE A 97 -13.49 7.16 5.55
C PHE A 97 -12.51 7.95 4.67
N LEU A 98 -11.91 7.32 3.66
CA LEU A 98 -10.80 7.94 2.93
C LEU A 98 -11.21 9.14 2.09
N LYS A 99 -12.46 9.18 1.62
CA LYS A 99 -13.01 10.33 0.89
C LYS A 99 -12.90 11.65 1.67
N ASP A 100 -13.06 11.59 2.98
CA ASP A 100 -13.03 12.77 3.84
C ASP A 100 -11.65 13.01 4.47
N GLU A 101 -10.86 11.95 4.68
CA GLU A 101 -9.54 12.06 5.31
C GLU A 101 -8.43 12.49 4.34
N LEU A 102 -8.34 11.91 3.14
CA LEU A 102 -7.25 12.17 2.20
C LEU A 102 -7.15 13.64 1.74
N PRO A 103 -8.26 14.38 1.49
CA PRO A 103 -8.19 15.79 1.14
C PRO A 103 -7.53 16.68 2.20
N LYS A 104 -7.60 16.30 3.49
CA LYS A 104 -6.93 17.04 4.59
C LYS A 104 -5.41 17.06 4.44
N TYR A 105 -4.86 16.12 3.66
CA TYR A 105 -3.43 15.97 3.40
C TYR A 105 -3.03 16.36 1.98
N GLY A 106 -3.92 17.01 1.23
CA GLY A 106 -3.63 17.54 -0.12
C GLY A 106 -3.93 16.59 -1.28
N TYR A 107 -4.58 15.45 -1.03
CA TYR A 107 -4.96 14.51 -2.07
C TYR A 107 -6.34 14.82 -2.65
N SER A 108 -6.41 14.94 -3.98
CA SER A 108 -7.66 14.81 -4.72
C SER A 108 -7.94 13.33 -4.99
N CYS A 109 -9.18 12.89 -4.82
CA CYS A 109 -9.54 11.48 -4.93
C CYS A 109 -10.54 11.23 -6.05
N HIS A 110 -10.31 10.18 -6.83
CA HIS A 110 -11.26 9.65 -7.81
C HIS A 110 -11.54 8.19 -7.49
N PHE A 111 -12.83 7.86 -7.33
CA PHE A 111 -13.27 6.52 -6.98
C PHE A 111 -14.25 6.01 -8.02
N VAL A 112 -14.02 4.79 -8.50
CA VAL A 112 -14.87 4.11 -9.47
C VAL A 112 -15.09 2.70 -8.98
N GLU A 113 -16.34 2.39 -8.63
CA GLU A 113 -16.75 1.04 -8.26
C GLU A 113 -16.74 0.15 -9.50
N LYS A 114 -16.31 -1.11 -9.33
CA LYS A 114 -16.35 -2.08 -10.40
C LYS A 114 -17.80 -2.57 -10.58
N ILE A 115 -18.40 -2.26 -11.73
CA ILE A 115 -19.80 -2.57 -12.05
C ILE A 115 -20.13 -4.08 -11.96
N ASN A 116 -19.13 -4.98 -11.99
CA ASN A 116 -19.24 -6.43 -11.71
C ASN A 116 -17.85 -7.08 -11.47
N SER A 117 -17.37 -7.22 -10.23
CA SER A 117 -16.00 -7.76 -9.99
C SER A 117 -15.93 -9.30 -9.96
N LYS A 118 -15.15 -9.89 -10.86
CA LYS A 118 -14.63 -11.27 -10.82
C LYS A 118 -13.13 -11.24 -11.13
N CYS A 119 -12.25 -11.44 -10.15
CA CYS A 119 -10.79 -11.44 -10.32
C CYS A 119 -10.25 -12.75 -10.96
N PHE A 120 -10.82 -13.18 -12.09
CA PHE A 120 -10.27 -14.28 -12.88
C PHE A 120 -9.81 -13.76 -14.22
N LEU A 121 -8.71 -14.33 -14.70
CA LEU A 121 -8.00 -14.03 -15.95
C LEU A 121 -7.00 -12.90 -15.78
N PHE A 122 -5.78 -13.19 -15.32
CA PHE A 122 -4.56 -12.82 -16.04
C PHE A 122 -3.36 -13.63 -15.51
N GLN A 123 -2.60 -14.23 -16.43
CA GLN A 123 -1.31 -14.86 -16.20
C GLN A 123 -0.18 -13.88 -16.56
N ASN A 124 0.96 -14.07 -15.87
CA ASN A 124 2.14 -13.22 -15.80
C ASN A 124 2.84 -12.96 -17.14
N ASP A 125 3.30 -11.72 -17.34
CA ASP A 125 4.45 -11.39 -18.18
C ASP A 125 5.11 -10.11 -17.64
N THR A 126 6.01 -10.24 -16.66
CA THR A 126 6.75 -9.11 -16.05
C THR A 126 8.14 -8.89 -16.65
N GLU A 127 8.61 -9.75 -17.56
CA GLU A 127 10.00 -9.71 -18.03
C GLU A 127 10.25 -8.66 -19.13
N ASN A 128 9.22 -7.97 -19.64
CA ASN A 128 9.35 -7.02 -20.76
C ASN A 128 8.63 -5.67 -20.53
N PHE A 129 8.36 -5.26 -19.28
CA PHE A 129 7.74 -3.95 -19.03
C PHE A 129 8.70 -2.81 -19.40
N LYS A 130 8.58 -2.30 -20.62
CA LYS A 130 9.04 -0.96 -20.97
C LYS A 130 7.97 -0.01 -20.49
N GLY A 131 8.30 0.81 -19.48
CA GLY A 131 7.42 1.89 -19.06
C GLY A 131 7.00 2.74 -20.26
N PRO A 132 5.85 3.44 -20.18
CA PRO A 132 5.46 4.37 -21.23
C PRO A 132 6.61 5.34 -21.56
N ASP A 133 6.74 5.70 -22.83
CA ASP A 133 7.79 6.61 -23.30
C ASP A 133 7.86 7.86 -22.38
N GLY A 134 9.05 8.15 -21.83
CA GLY A 134 9.30 9.28 -20.93
C GLY A 134 9.44 8.95 -19.43
N PHE A 135 9.23 7.70 -19.00
CA PHE A 135 9.41 7.30 -17.59
C PHE A 135 10.49 6.22 -17.43
N THR A 136 11.39 6.42 -16.45
CA THR A 136 12.37 5.40 -16.05
C THR A 136 12.38 5.19 -14.54
N PRO A 137 12.35 3.94 -14.04
CA PRO A 137 12.35 3.69 -12.60
C PRO A 137 13.69 4.15 -12.00
N LYS A 138 13.60 5.02 -10.99
CA LYS A 138 14.72 5.57 -10.22
C LYS A 138 14.98 4.77 -8.94
N ALA A 139 13.90 4.33 -8.28
CA ALA A 139 13.96 3.44 -7.13
C ALA A 139 12.71 2.58 -7.03
N ILE A 140 12.87 1.35 -6.54
CA ILE A 140 11.77 0.39 -6.31
C ILE A 140 11.83 -0.08 -4.86
N LEU A 141 10.68 -0.14 -4.20
CA LEU A 141 10.57 -0.70 -2.86
C LEU A 141 10.69 -2.22 -2.91
N GLN A 142 11.60 -2.76 -2.11
CA GLN A 142 11.87 -4.19 -2.12
C GLN A 142 10.76 -5.01 -1.46
N PHE A 143 10.60 -6.25 -1.93
CA PHE A 143 9.81 -7.24 -1.22
C PHE A 143 10.46 -7.55 0.13
N PRO A 144 9.67 -7.68 1.21
CA PRO A 144 10.23 -8.06 2.50
C PRO A 144 10.79 -9.48 2.45
N THR A 145 11.92 -9.69 3.11
CA THR A 145 12.54 -11.00 3.27
C THR A 145 11.73 -11.89 4.22
N LYS A 146 11.99 -13.20 4.19
CA LYS A 146 11.35 -14.15 5.11
C LYS A 146 11.57 -13.79 6.58
N ASP A 147 12.77 -13.32 6.91
CA ASP A 147 13.13 -12.95 8.28
C ASP A 147 12.40 -11.66 8.72
N GLU A 148 12.20 -10.72 7.79
CA GLU A 148 11.40 -9.50 8.01
C GLU A 148 9.91 -9.79 8.15
N ILE A 149 9.36 -10.75 7.39
CA ILE A 149 7.96 -11.21 7.53
C ILE A 149 7.76 -11.95 8.86
N GLY A 150 8.75 -12.73 9.29
CA GLY A 150 8.71 -13.52 10.51
C GLY A 150 7.91 -14.82 10.39
N PRO A 151 7.86 -15.62 11.48
CA PRO A 151 7.36 -17.01 11.46
C PRO A 151 5.84 -17.13 11.25
N ASN A 152 5.09 -16.05 11.49
CA ASN A 152 3.64 -16.05 11.32
C ASN A 152 3.22 -15.91 9.85
N ALA A 153 4.18 -15.68 8.93
CA ALA A 153 3.96 -15.50 7.50
C ALA A 153 2.97 -14.36 7.17
N LEU A 154 2.67 -14.19 5.88
CA LEU A 154 1.69 -13.22 5.42
C LEU A 154 0.25 -13.67 5.78
N PRO A 155 -0.70 -12.73 5.88
CA PRO A 155 -2.03 -12.96 6.46
C PRO A 155 -2.84 -14.12 5.87
N SER A 156 -2.62 -14.40 4.58
CA SER A 156 -3.27 -15.45 3.81
C SER A 156 -2.25 -16.43 3.27
N ILE A 157 -2.57 -17.73 3.34
CA ILE A 157 -1.73 -18.78 2.75
C ILE A 157 -1.93 -18.90 1.24
N ASN A 158 -3.11 -18.53 0.75
CA ASN A 158 -3.49 -18.65 -0.66
C ASN A 158 -3.13 -17.40 -1.47
N TYR A 159 -3.15 -16.23 -0.81
CA TYR A 159 -2.87 -14.92 -1.41
C TYR A 159 -1.95 -14.09 -0.50
N PRO A 160 -0.76 -14.59 -0.15
CA PRO A 160 0.12 -13.94 0.82
C PRO A 160 0.61 -12.57 0.33
N SER A 161 0.89 -12.44 -0.97
CA SER A 161 1.49 -11.26 -1.60
C SER A 161 0.52 -10.11 -1.88
N ASP A 162 -0.77 -10.40 -1.99
CA ASP A 162 -1.73 -9.52 -2.66
C ASP A 162 -2.08 -8.28 -1.84
N HIS A 163 -1.51 -8.12 -0.65
CA HIS A 163 -1.77 -6.99 0.25
C HIS A 163 -0.51 -6.20 0.60
N LEU A 164 0.62 -6.47 -0.05
CA LEU A 164 1.82 -5.65 0.13
C LEU A 164 1.72 -4.40 -0.74
N ALA A 165 1.94 -3.24 -0.12
CA ALA A 165 2.08 -2.01 -0.88
C ALA A 165 3.34 -2.07 -1.76
N LEU A 166 3.22 -1.69 -3.02
CA LEU A 166 4.33 -1.52 -3.94
C LEU A 166 4.60 -0.04 -4.13
N GLU A 167 5.87 0.34 -4.18
CA GLU A 167 6.26 1.73 -4.40
C GLU A 167 7.39 1.80 -5.41
N VAL A 168 7.31 2.81 -6.26
CA VAL A 168 8.32 3.14 -7.25
C VAL A 168 8.46 4.66 -7.35
N ILE A 169 9.68 5.13 -7.52
CA ILE A 169 9.98 6.52 -7.85
C ILE A 169 10.47 6.51 -9.28
N PHE A 170 9.85 7.30 -10.17
CA PHE A 170 10.29 7.50 -11.54
C PHE A 170 11.02 8.83 -11.70
N ASN A 171 11.97 8.89 -12.64
CA ASN A 171 12.37 10.17 -13.23
C ASN A 171 11.45 10.50 -14.41
N ILE A 172 11.04 11.76 -14.50
CA ILE A 172 10.27 12.31 -15.62
C ILE A 172 11.25 13.09 -16.51
N GLN A 173 11.29 12.76 -17.81
CA GLN A 173 12.13 13.42 -18.83
C GLN A 173 11.33 14.42 -19.66
#